data_AF-A0A7W4C7T5-F1
#
_entry.id   AF-A0A7W4C7T5-F1
#
_cell.length_a   1.000
_cell.length_b   1.000
_cell.length_c   1.000
_cell.angle_alpha   90.00
_cell.angle_beta   90.00
_cell.angle_gamma   90.00
#
_symmetry.space_group_name_H-M   'P 1'
#
loop_
_entity.id
_entity.type
_entity.pdbx_description
1 polymer ?
#
loop_
_entity_poly.entity_id
_entity_poly.type
_entity_poly.pdbx_seq_one_letter_code
_entity_poly.pdbx_strand_id
1 'polypeptide(L)'
;AVWGAEFAKLLEMQPELETYPFVSDLAKLDWLRHNSMRANDSVFDSGSLVLLTSAHLDELYIDFSESCYLMTSSFPVIEFWLAHQKTHDAGDDEELAKQYLTQALKKLAKTDFTQHICIYRTNLIAQLRELSDDEYLWLTHLMAGKSIGHALDDMPEGIFDFAQWLGQAIDLNLIKGIK
;
A
#
# COMPACT_ATOMS: atom_id res chain seq x y z
N ALA A 1 7.76 -6.91 -17.68
CA ALA A 1 9.23 -6.98 -17.84
C ALA A 1 9.79 -7.57 -16.55
N VAL A 2 10.85 -8.38 -16.59
CA VAL A 2 11.48 -8.96 -15.38
C VAL A 2 12.58 -8.04 -14.80
N TRP A 3 12.86 -6.95 -15.51
CA TRP A 3 13.99 -6.05 -15.28
C TRP A 3 13.58 -5.09 -14.16
N GLY A 4 14.03 -5.37 -12.93
CA GLY A 4 13.76 -4.55 -11.74
C GLY A 4 13.40 -5.37 -10.49
N ALA A 5 12.89 -6.59 -10.66
CA ALA A 5 12.44 -7.42 -9.52
C ALA A 5 13.54 -7.71 -8.49
N GLU A 6 14.75 -7.99 -8.96
CA GLU A 6 15.90 -8.30 -8.09
C GLU A 6 16.74 -7.06 -7.72
N PHE A 7 16.37 -5.86 -8.20
CA PHE A 7 17.21 -4.67 -8.03
C PHE A 7 17.30 -4.23 -6.57
N ALA A 8 16.18 -4.22 -5.84
CA ALA A 8 16.17 -3.91 -4.41
C ALA A 8 17.09 -4.85 -3.62
N LYS A 9 16.98 -6.16 -3.87
CA LYS A 9 17.85 -7.18 -3.26
C LYS A 9 19.32 -6.98 -3.61
N LEU A 10 19.63 -6.58 -4.84
CA LEU A 10 21.00 -6.27 -5.23
C LEU A 10 21.55 -5.07 -4.42
N LEU A 11 20.76 -4.01 -4.23
CA LEU A 11 21.14 -2.84 -3.44
C LEU A 11 21.37 -3.18 -1.96
N GLU A 12 20.51 -4.03 -1.37
CA GLU A 12 20.65 -4.52 0.01
C GLU A 12 21.99 -5.24 0.25
N MET A 13 22.54 -5.90 -0.78
CA MET A 13 23.81 -6.62 -0.69
C MET A 13 25.04 -5.76 -0.95
N GLN A 14 24.91 -4.45 -1.26
CA GLN A 14 26.06 -3.58 -1.55
C GLN A 14 26.66 -2.99 -0.26
N PRO A 15 27.93 -3.27 0.07
CA PRO A 15 28.58 -2.69 1.25
C PRO A 15 28.59 -1.16 1.25
N GLU A 16 28.65 -0.53 0.07
CA GLU A 16 28.65 0.92 -0.09
C GLU A 16 27.34 1.59 0.35
N LEU A 17 26.26 0.81 0.50
CA LEU A 17 24.94 1.28 0.92
C LEU A 17 24.60 0.95 2.37
N GLU A 18 25.55 0.44 3.15
CA GLU A 18 25.34 0.10 4.57
C GLU A 18 24.86 1.32 5.40
N THR A 19 25.30 2.53 5.04
CA THR A 19 24.86 3.78 5.68
C THR A 19 23.57 4.36 5.09
N TYR A 20 23.05 3.77 4.02
CA TYR A 20 21.82 4.18 3.32
C TYR A 20 20.84 3.02 3.12
N PRO A 21 20.47 2.28 4.19
CA PRO A 21 19.66 1.06 4.08
C PRO A 21 18.28 1.29 3.43
N PHE A 22 17.73 2.49 3.55
CA PHE A 22 16.44 2.88 2.94
C PHE A 22 16.44 2.88 1.40
N VAL A 23 17.62 2.86 0.76
CA VAL A 23 17.72 2.86 -0.72
C VAL A 23 17.17 1.56 -1.31
N SER A 24 17.33 0.43 -0.63
CA SER A 24 16.71 -0.84 -1.03
C SER A 24 15.18 -0.76 -0.96
N ASP A 25 14.63 -0.19 0.11
CA ASP A 25 13.18 -0.04 0.28
C ASP A 25 12.56 0.92 -0.75
N LEU A 26 13.26 2.00 -1.11
CA LEU A 26 12.85 2.88 -2.22
C LEU A 26 12.83 2.13 -3.56
N ALA A 27 13.84 1.30 -3.85
CA ALA A 27 13.84 0.51 -5.07
C ALA A 27 12.69 -0.53 -5.11
N LYS A 28 12.36 -1.12 -3.95
CA LYS A 28 11.20 -2.01 -3.82
C LYS A 28 9.89 -1.25 -4.06
N LEU A 29 9.74 -0.05 -3.49
CA LEU A 29 8.59 0.83 -3.70
C LEU A 29 8.42 1.17 -5.18
N ASP A 30 9.49 1.60 -5.86
CA ASP A 30 9.48 1.92 -7.29
C ASP A 30 9.09 0.71 -8.15
N TRP A 31 9.57 -0.49 -7.79
CA TRP A 31 9.21 -1.72 -8.48
C TRP A 31 7.73 -2.08 -8.31
N LEU A 32 7.19 -2.00 -7.08
CA LEU A 32 5.77 -2.23 -6.82
C LEU A 32 4.90 -1.20 -7.54
N ARG A 33 5.34 0.06 -7.58
CA ARG A 33 4.68 1.13 -8.35
C ARG A 33 4.67 0.82 -9.84
N HIS A 34 5.79 0.36 -10.40
CA HIS A 34 5.89 -0.08 -11.79
C HIS A 34 4.91 -1.22 -12.10
N ASN A 35 4.86 -2.24 -11.24
CA ASN A 35 3.95 -3.37 -11.41
C ASN A 35 2.48 -2.94 -11.30
N SER A 36 2.16 -2.08 -10.33
CA SER A 36 0.82 -1.52 -10.17
C SER A 36 0.33 -0.82 -11.43
N MET A 37 1.15 0.04 -12.04
CA MET A 37 0.82 0.73 -13.30
C MET A 37 0.63 -0.20 -14.50
N ARG A 38 1.24 -1.40 -14.47
CA ARG A 38 1.21 -2.38 -15.56
C ARG A 38 0.25 -3.54 -15.34
N ALA A 39 -0.36 -3.63 -14.17
CA ALA A 39 -1.34 -4.65 -13.85
C ALA A 39 -2.56 -4.54 -14.77
N ASN A 40 -3.28 -5.64 -14.94
CA ASN A 40 -4.51 -5.62 -15.73
C ASN A 40 -5.53 -4.64 -15.13
N ASP A 41 -6.29 -3.99 -16.00
CA ASP A 41 -7.41 -3.18 -15.57
C ASP A 41 -8.45 -4.06 -14.89
N SER A 42 -8.92 -3.58 -13.74
CA SER A 42 -9.96 -4.22 -12.96
C SER A 42 -11.16 -3.30 -12.94
N VAL A 43 -12.34 -3.87 -13.16
CA VAL A 43 -13.63 -3.19 -13.02
C VAL A 43 -14.33 -3.81 -11.84
N PHE A 44 -14.81 -2.97 -10.91
CA PHE A 44 -15.53 -3.44 -9.75
C PHE A 44 -16.86 -4.09 -10.16
N ASP A 45 -17.03 -5.37 -9.81
CA ASP A 45 -18.29 -6.09 -9.94
C ASP A 45 -19.21 -5.73 -8.78
N SER A 46 -20.03 -4.70 -8.97
CA SER A 46 -21.02 -4.28 -7.98
C SER A 46 -22.08 -5.36 -7.70
N GLY A 47 -22.31 -6.30 -8.62
CA GLY A 47 -23.22 -7.42 -8.42
C GLY A 47 -22.75 -8.38 -7.33
N SER A 48 -21.43 -8.48 -7.13
CA SER A 48 -20.84 -9.33 -6.08
C SER A 48 -21.22 -8.91 -4.67
N LEU A 49 -21.61 -7.65 -4.44
CA LEU A 49 -22.04 -7.16 -3.12
C LEU A 49 -23.30 -7.86 -2.58
N VAL A 50 -24.10 -8.47 -3.46
CA VAL A 50 -25.25 -9.28 -3.03
C VAL A 50 -24.83 -10.40 -2.08
N LEU A 51 -23.62 -10.95 -2.24
CA LEU A 51 -23.07 -12.01 -1.41
C LEU A 51 -22.99 -11.65 0.08
N LEU A 52 -22.77 -10.37 0.41
CA LEU A 52 -22.74 -9.90 1.80
C LEU A 52 -24.07 -10.08 2.53
N THR A 53 -25.17 -10.23 1.79
CA THR A 53 -26.52 -10.44 2.33
C THR A 53 -27.03 -11.87 2.16
N SER A 54 -26.42 -12.64 1.26
CA SER A 54 -26.90 -13.99 0.89
C SER A 54 -26.00 -15.13 1.37
N ALA A 55 -24.78 -14.85 1.83
CA ALA A 55 -23.82 -15.85 2.29
C ALA A 55 -23.23 -15.49 3.67
N HIS A 56 -22.61 -16.47 4.33
CA HIS A 56 -21.89 -16.27 5.58
C HIS A 56 -20.53 -15.63 5.33
N LEU A 57 -20.14 -14.63 6.15
CA LEU A 57 -18.86 -13.92 5.98
C LEU A 57 -17.63 -14.85 6.05
N ASP A 58 -17.74 -15.98 6.76
CA ASP A 58 -16.69 -16.99 6.85
C ASP A 58 -16.42 -17.71 5.52
N GLU A 59 -17.34 -17.63 4.57
CA GLU A 59 -17.25 -18.22 3.23
C GLU A 59 -16.91 -17.18 2.15
N LEU A 60 -16.87 -15.89 2.51
CA LEU A 60 -16.62 -14.79 1.57
C LEU A 60 -15.18 -14.34 1.60
N TYR A 61 -14.64 -14.02 0.44
CA TYR A 61 -13.28 -13.53 0.25
C TYR A 61 -13.29 -12.23 -0.54
N ILE A 62 -12.32 -11.37 -0.25
CA ILE A 62 -12.10 -10.18 -1.06
C ILE A 62 -11.33 -10.56 -2.33
N ASP A 63 -11.83 -10.10 -3.48
CA ASP A 63 -11.12 -10.20 -4.74
C ASP A 63 -10.40 -8.88 -5.00
N PHE A 64 -9.09 -8.85 -4.79
CA PHE A 64 -8.28 -7.63 -4.95
C PHE A 64 -8.02 -7.31 -6.43
N SER A 65 -7.86 -6.02 -6.72
CA SER A 65 -7.31 -5.54 -7.98
C SER A 65 -5.85 -5.97 -8.11
N GLU A 66 -5.43 -6.39 -9.30
CA GLU A 66 -4.03 -6.83 -9.56
C GLU A 66 -3.01 -5.70 -9.42
N SER A 67 -3.47 -4.46 -9.34
CA SER A 67 -2.66 -3.28 -9.09
C SER A 67 -2.45 -2.96 -7.60
N CYS A 68 -3.06 -3.72 -6.68
CA CYS A 68 -2.94 -3.52 -5.24
C CYS A 68 -1.76 -4.32 -4.68
N TYR A 69 -0.82 -3.64 -4.03
CA TYR A 69 0.35 -4.24 -3.38
C TYR A 69 0.52 -3.65 -1.99
N LEU A 70 1.05 -4.47 -1.08
CA LEU A 70 1.44 -4.05 0.26
C LEU A 70 2.94 -4.15 0.44
N MET A 71 3.51 -3.23 1.21
CA MET A 71 4.87 -3.37 1.75
C MET A 71 4.97 -2.72 3.12
N THR A 72 6.00 -3.11 3.86
CA THR A 72 6.48 -2.41 5.05
C THR A 72 7.89 -1.89 4.81
N SER A 73 8.26 -0.88 5.58
CA SER A 73 9.60 -0.28 5.59
C SER A 73 9.88 0.25 7.00
N SER A 74 11.12 0.10 7.48
CA SER A 74 11.56 0.76 8.73
C SER A 74 11.91 2.24 8.52
N PHE A 75 11.71 2.75 7.31
CA PHE A 75 12.00 4.12 6.89
C PHE A 75 10.77 4.80 6.26
N PRO A 76 10.65 6.14 6.37
CA PRO A 76 9.55 6.92 5.80
C PRO A 76 9.72 7.09 4.28
N VAL A 77 9.63 5.98 3.54
CA VAL A 77 9.89 5.92 2.10
C VAL A 77 8.85 6.66 1.27
N ILE A 78 7.61 6.78 1.75
CA ILE A 78 6.59 7.62 1.10
C ILE A 78 7.08 9.07 1.08
N GLU A 79 7.53 9.59 2.22
CA GLU A 79 8.02 10.96 2.33
C GLU A 79 9.30 11.17 1.51
N PHE A 80 10.22 10.21 1.54
CA PHE A 80 11.41 10.27 0.70
C PHE A 80 11.06 10.31 -0.79
N TRP A 81 10.12 9.48 -1.23
CA TRP A 81 9.68 9.46 -2.62
C TRP A 81 9.00 10.79 -3.00
N LEU A 82 8.09 11.29 -2.16
CA LEU A 82 7.37 12.55 -2.38
C LEU A 82 8.31 13.76 -2.43
N ALA A 83 9.34 13.80 -1.58
CA ALA A 83 10.34 14.87 -1.58
C ALA A 83 11.14 14.97 -2.89
N HIS A 84 11.16 13.91 -3.71
CA HIS A 84 11.86 13.87 -4.98
C HIS A 84 10.91 13.98 -6.20
N GLN A 85 9.61 14.15 -5.98
CA GLN A 85 8.68 14.40 -7.07
C GLN A 85 8.77 15.87 -7.50
N LYS A 86 8.90 16.09 -8.81
CA LYS A 86 8.79 17.43 -9.39
C LYS A 86 7.34 17.76 -9.61
N THR A 87 6.92 18.95 -9.21
CA THR A 87 5.65 19.51 -9.66
C THR A 87 5.87 20.31 -10.95
N HIS A 88 4.77 20.80 -11.54
CA HIS A 88 4.86 21.67 -12.72
C HIS A 88 5.37 23.08 -12.37
N ASP A 89 5.37 23.48 -11.10
CA ASP A 89 5.81 24.79 -10.64
C ASP A 89 7.09 24.69 -9.80
N ALA A 90 8.23 24.99 -10.43
CA ALA A 90 9.55 24.80 -9.86
C ALA A 90 9.82 25.63 -8.59
N GLY A 91 9.03 26.68 -8.33
CA GLY A 91 9.17 27.51 -7.12
C GLY A 91 8.67 26.83 -5.84
N ASP A 92 7.63 25.98 -5.96
CA ASP A 92 6.99 25.32 -4.82
C ASP A 92 7.64 23.97 -4.48
N ASP A 93 8.42 23.40 -5.41
CA ASP A 93 9.07 22.09 -5.27
C ASP A 93 10.04 22.03 -4.08
N GLU A 94 10.86 23.05 -3.86
CA GLU A 94 11.88 23.03 -2.80
C GLU A 94 11.24 23.09 -1.41
N GLU A 95 10.20 23.92 -1.23
CA GLU A 95 9.51 24.04 0.04
C GLU A 95 8.68 22.79 0.36
N LEU A 96 8.02 22.23 -0.66
CA LEU A 96 7.29 20.97 -0.52
C LEU A 96 8.24 19.80 -0.16
N ALA A 97 9.40 19.72 -0.82
CA ALA A 97 10.43 18.73 -0.47
C ALA A 97 10.90 18.87 0.98
N LYS A 98 11.15 20.11 1.46
CA LYS A 98 11.51 20.36 2.87
C LYS A 98 10.41 19.93 3.84
N GLN A 99 9.14 20.12 3.48
CA GLN A 99 8.02 19.68 4.31
C GLN A 99 7.99 18.16 4.45
N TYR A 100 8.15 17.41 3.35
CA TYR A 100 8.20 15.95 3.40
C TYR A 100 9.42 15.43 4.17
N LEU A 101 10.60 16.03 3.98
CA LEU A 101 11.79 15.67 4.75
C LEU A 101 11.63 15.95 6.25
N THR A 102 10.95 17.05 6.61
CA THR A 102 10.62 17.35 8.02
C THR A 102 9.67 16.31 8.61
N GLN A 103 8.68 15.84 7.83
CA GLN A 103 7.78 14.76 8.25
C GLN A 103 8.53 13.44 8.41
N ALA A 104 9.43 13.10 7.48
CA ALA A 104 10.29 11.93 7.55
C ALA A 104 11.14 11.92 8.83
N LEU A 105 11.79 13.05 9.15
CA LEU A 105 12.59 13.18 10.38
C LEU A 105 11.75 12.99 11.65
N LYS A 106 10.51 13.52 11.69
CA LYS A 106 9.59 13.31 12.82
C LYS A 106 9.20 11.83 12.97
N LYS A 107 9.02 11.11 11.86
CA LYS A 107 8.73 9.68 11.86
C LYS A 107 9.91 8.86 12.37
N LEU A 108 11.11 9.15 11.87
CA LEU A 108 12.37 8.50 12.28
C LEU A 108 12.75 8.76 13.74
N ALA A 109 12.26 9.85 14.35
CA ALA A 109 12.49 10.13 15.76
C ALA A 109 11.73 9.16 16.71
N LYS A 110 10.81 8.34 16.19
CA LYS A 110 10.09 7.32 16.97
C LYS A 110 10.92 6.04 17.05
N THR A 111 11.03 5.45 18.25
CA THR A 111 11.89 4.29 18.53
C THR A 111 11.54 3.03 17.73
N ASP A 112 10.26 2.79 17.45
CA ASP A 112 9.76 1.57 16.78
C ASP A 112 8.99 1.91 15.50
N PHE A 113 9.51 2.86 14.72
CA PHE A 113 8.84 3.29 13.49
C PHE A 113 8.81 2.17 12.45
N THR A 114 7.60 1.84 11.98
CA THR A 114 7.36 1.07 10.77
C THR A 114 6.35 1.82 9.92
N GLN A 115 6.64 1.93 8.62
CA GLN A 115 5.70 2.47 7.64
C GLN A 115 5.00 1.32 6.92
N HIS A 116 3.68 1.25 7.06
CA HIS A 116 2.83 0.34 6.32
C HIS A 116 2.30 1.04 5.07
N ILE A 117 2.48 0.44 3.89
CA ILE A 117 2.26 1.10 2.61
C ILE A 117 1.33 0.25 1.74
N CYS A 118 0.27 0.88 1.24
CA CYS A 118 -0.54 0.38 0.14
C CYS A 118 -0.13 1.11 -1.14
N ILE A 119 0.23 0.33 -2.16
CA ILE A 119 0.42 0.79 -3.53
C ILE A 119 -0.81 0.34 -4.31
N TYR A 120 -1.52 1.28 -4.93
CA TYR A 120 -2.74 1.02 -5.67
C TYR A 120 -2.80 1.90 -6.92
N ARG A 121 -3.78 1.69 -7.79
CA ARG A 121 -3.87 2.40 -9.06
C ARG A 121 -5.25 3.02 -9.27
N THR A 122 -5.25 4.33 -9.48
CA THR A 122 -6.41 5.11 -9.92
C THR A 122 -6.06 5.85 -11.19
N ASN A 123 -6.94 5.80 -12.20
CA ASN A 123 -6.73 6.45 -13.50
C ASN A 123 -5.38 6.12 -14.16
N LEU A 124 -4.97 4.84 -14.12
CA LEU A 124 -3.70 4.34 -14.65
C LEU A 124 -2.43 4.85 -13.94
N ILE A 125 -2.56 5.65 -12.88
CA ILE A 125 -1.44 6.18 -12.11
C ILE A 125 -1.37 5.44 -10.78
N ALA A 126 -0.20 4.91 -10.46
CA ALA A 126 0.04 4.30 -9.16
C ALA A 126 0.17 5.36 -8.07
N GLN A 127 -0.61 5.17 -7.03
CA GLN A 127 -0.73 5.98 -5.82
C GLN A 127 -0.11 5.25 -4.64
N LEU A 128 0.36 6.02 -3.66
CA LEU A 128 0.91 5.53 -2.42
C LEU A 128 0.04 6.01 -1.27
N ARG A 129 -0.31 5.11 -0.35
CA ARG A 129 -1.03 5.45 0.88
C ARG A 129 -0.37 4.78 2.07
N GLU A 130 -0.12 5.56 3.12
CA GLU A 130 0.27 5.02 4.42
C GLU A 130 -0.98 4.43 5.10
N LEU A 131 -0.82 3.24 5.65
CA LEU A 131 -1.87 2.49 6.35
C LEU A 131 -1.65 2.57 7.86
N SER A 132 -2.73 2.46 8.63
CA SER A 132 -2.62 2.14 10.05
C SER A 132 -2.20 0.68 10.24
N ASP A 133 -1.74 0.34 11.44
CA ASP A 133 -1.38 -1.04 11.80
C ASP A 133 -2.59 -1.98 11.62
N ASP A 134 -3.78 -1.54 12.03
CA ASP A 134 -5.03 -2.29 11.90
C ASP A 134 -5.41 -2.52 10.43
N GLU A 135 -5.35 -1.49 9.59
CA GLU A 135 -5.68 -1.63 8.18
C GLU A 135 -4.64 -2.51 7.45
N TYR A 136 -3.37 -2.41 7.83
CA TYR A 136 -2.34 -3.28 7.28
C TYR A 136 -2.54 -4.75 7.69
N LEU A 137 -2.89 -5.01 8.94
CA LEU A 137 -3.21 -6.34 9.45
C LEU A 137 -4.40 -6.94 8.69
N TRP A 138 -5.49 -6.17 8.57
CA TRP A 138 -6.68 -6.53 7.81
C TRP A 138 -6.36 -6.93 6.37
N LEU A 139 -5.65 -6.06 5.63
CA LEU A 139 -5.32 -6.32 4.23
C LEU A 139 -4.38 -7.52 4.09
N THR A 140 -3.45 -7.70 5.03
CA THR A 140 -2.52 -8.85 5.04
C THR A 140 -3.28 -10.16 5.22
N HIS A 141 -4.26 -10.23 6.13
CA HIS A 141 -5.09 -11.42 6.31
C HIS A 141 -5.87 -11.77 5.06
N LEU A 142 -6.54 -10.79 4.45
CA LEU A 142 -7.33 -11.03 3.25
C LEU A 142 -6.46 -11.44 2.05
N MET A 143 -5.31 -10.78 1.86
CA MET A 143 -4.37 -11.13 0.78
C MET A 143 -3.69 -12.49 0.99
N ALA A 144 -3.58 -12.96 2.23
CA ALA A 144 -3.16 -14.32 2.56
C ALA A 144 -4.25 -15.38 2.28
N GLY A 145 -5.43 -14.97 1.79
CA GLY A 145 -6.53 -15.85 1.45
C GLY A 145 -7.43 -16.19 2.64
N LYS A 146 -7.43 -15.39 3.70
CA LYS A 146 -8.40 -15.51 4.79
C LYS A 146 -9.77 -14.96 4.34
N SER A 147 -10.86 -15.61 4.76
CA SER A 147 -12.20 -15.09 4.51
C SER A 147 -12.50 -13.85 5.36
N ILE A 148 -13.50 -13.08 4.96
CA ILE A 148 -13.92 -11.82 5.58
C ILE A 148 -14.26 -12.04 7.06
N GLY A 149 -15.08 -13.05 7.36
CA GLY A 149 -15.52 -13.33 8.74
C GLY A 149 -14.35 -13.67 9.65
N HIS A 150 -13.53 -14.66 9.28
CA HIS A 150 -12.35 -14.98 10.09
C HIS A 150 -11.33 -13.84 10.16
N ALA A 151 -11.19 -13.00 9.12
CA ALA A 151 -10.34 -11.83 9.19
C ALA A 151 -10.86 -10.80 10.20
N LEU A 152 -12.19 -10.63 10.31
CA LEU A 152 -12.81 -9.74 11.30
C LEU A 152 -12.62 -10.25 12.73
N ASP A 153 -12.65 -11.57 12.95
CA ASP A 153 -12.41 -12.17 14.25
C ASP A 153 -10.99 -11.91 14.80
N ASP A 154 -10.00 -11.70 13.92
CA ASP A 154 -8.63 -11.36 14.31
C ASP A 154 -8.45 -9.85 14.56
N MET A 155 -9.42 -9.02 14.13
CA MET A 155 -9.33 -7.57 14.31
C MET A 155 -9.66 -7.19 15.76
N PRO A 156 -8.98 -6.17 16.32
CA PRO A 156 -9.34 -5.64 17.63
C PRO A 156 -10.81 -5.15 17.68
N GLU A 157 -11.56 -5.57 18.69
CA GLU A 157 -12.97 -5.21 18.85
C GLU A 157 -13.18 -3.69 18.85
N GLY A 158 -14.12 -3.22 18.01
CA GLY A 158 -14.55 -1.82 17.97
C GLY A 158 -13.59 -0.85 17.29
N ILE A 159 -12.46 -1.32 16.74
CA ILE A 159 -11.48 -0.46 16.06
C ILE A 159 -11.72 -0.43 14.54
N PHE A 160 -12.12 -1.57 13.95
CA PHE A 160 -12.23 -1.69 12.50
C PHE A 160 -13.69 -1.66 12.01
N ASP A 161 -14.03 -0.65 11.21
CA ASP A 161 -15.33 -0.56 10.52
C ASP A 161 -15.22 -1.14 9.11
N PHE A 162 -15.68 -2.38 8.95
CA PHE A 162 -15.69 -3.09 7.66
C PHE A 162 -16.52 -2.37 6.60
N ALA A 163 -17.67 -1.79 6.96
CA ALA A 163 -18.55 -1.14 5.99
C ALA A 163 -17.91 0.16 5.47
N GLN A 164 -17.30 0.93 6.36
CA GLN A 164 -16.53 2.12 5.99
C GLN A 164 -15.32 1.75 5.12
N TRP A 165 -14.54 0.75 5.53
CA TRP A 165 -13.39 0.28 4.77
C TRP A 165 -13.79 -0.21 3.37
N LEU A 166 -14.88 -0.97 3.26
CA LEU A 166 -15.35 -1.50 1.97
C LEU A 166 -15.70 -0.37 1.00
N GLY A 167 -16.39 0.67 1.47
CA GLY A 167 -16.67 1.85 0.65
C GLY A 167 -15.39 2.52 0.13
N GLN A 168 -14.42 2.74 1.02
CA GLN A 168 -13.12 3.31 0.64
C GLN A 168 -12.35 2.40 -0.33
N ALA A 169 -12.38 1.09 -0.12
CA ALA A 169 -11.69 0.13 -0.97
C ALA A 169 -12.24 0.13 -2.41
N ILE A 170 -13.55 0.35 -2.58
CA ILE A 170 -14.19 0.51 -3.89
C ILE A 170 -13.77 1.84 -4.53
N ASP A 171 -13.86 2.95 -3.80
CA ASP A 171 -13.51 4.29 -4.29
C ASP A 171 -12.03 4.38 -4.74
N LEU A 172 -11.15 3.70 -4.01
CA LEU A 172 -9.72 3.63 -4.30
C LEU A 172 -9.35 2.52 -5.31
N ASN A 173 -10.33 1.76 -5.82
CA ASN A 173 -10.13 0.65 -6.75
C ASN A 173 -9.15 -0.43 -6.20
N LEU A 174 -9.18 -0.67 -4.89
CA LEU A 174 -8.38 -1.71 -4.23
C LEU A 174 -8.91 -3.12 -4.54
N ILE A 175 -10.22 -3.24 -4.72
CA ILE A 175 -10.92 -4.51 -4.93
C ILE A 175 -11.70 -4.49 -6.24
N LYS A 176 -11.88 -5.67 -6.82
CA LYS A 176 -12.71 -5.89 -8.00
C LYS A 176 -14.00 -6.65 -7.70
N GLY A 177 -14.16 -7.18 -6.49
CA GLY A 177 -15.41 -7.79 -6.04
C GLY A 177 -15.26 -8.60 -4.76
N ILE A 178 -16.31 -9.35 -4.45
CA ILE A 178 -16.39 -10.34 -3.38
C ILE A 178 -16.69 -11.71 -4.00
N LYS A 179 -16.12 -12.78 -3.46
CA LYS A 179 -16.32 -14.14 -3.99
C LYS A 179 -16.45 -15.18 -2.89
#